data_AF-A0A2T6B8R2-F1
#
_entry.id   AF-A0A2T6B8R2-F1
#
_cell.length_a   1.000
_cell.length_b   1.000
_cell.length_c   1.000
_cell.angle_alpha   90.00
_cell.angle_beta   90.00
_cell.angle_gamma   90.00
#
_symmetry.space_group_name_H-M   'P 1'
#
loop_
_entity.id
_entity.type
_entity.pdbx_description
1 polymer ?
#
loop_
_entity_poly.entity_id
_entity_poly.type
_entity_poly.pdbx_seq_one_letter_code
_entity_poly.pdbx_strand_id
1 'polypeptide(L)'
;MAKFLVWSDLHDEFWQSLPETTRAGGFDAVLLAGDISTRGRHVDCALLIWDRYRVPVLMVRGNHEFYRSEISELIAEDTRRVAKMNAAGADIRLLDATATEVAGVRVIGATLWTDMDLYPGEHRRIRDVLERGMRDFQMIRSNPVRQFAAADWLEMHWRDRDAVFALLDTPFEGETLVMTHHAPVRELVHPARMIGSMERQLITAGFASDLWWEIRNRNVHTWVSGHTHDNADKVLQGKYGPVRFVANARGYPKEGVEFDPDLVIEVLPRPEPSMDI
;
A
#
# COMPACT_ATOMS: atom_id res chain seq x y z
N MET A 1 6.25 -12.88 -18.27
CA MET A 1 4.97 -12.47 -17.65
C MET A 1 5.05 -12.85 -16.19
N ALA A 2 5.05 -11.86 -15.31
CA ALA A 2 5.04 -12.09 -13.87
C ALA A 2 3.60 -12.04 -13.35
N LYS A 3 3.29 -12.82 -12.32
CA LYS A 3 1.96 -12.94 -11.72
C LYS A 3 2.03 -12.71 -10.22
N PHE A 4 1.14 -11.88 -9.70
CA PHE A 4 1.15 -11.51 -8.29
C PHE A 4 -0.23 -11.70 -7.68
N LEU A 5 -0.32 -12.47 -6.59
CA LEU A 5 -1.53 -12.52 -5.76
C LEU A 5 -1.61 -11.24 -4.94
N VAL A 6 -2.73 -10.52 -4.96
CA VAL A 6 -2.83 -9.17 -4.38
C VAL A 6 -3.81 -9.15 -3.23
N TRP A 7 -3.35 -8.86 -2.02
CA TRP A 7 -4.18 -8.68 -0.83
C TRP A 7 -3.81 -7.40 -0.07
N SER A 8 -4.80 -6.78 0.57
CA SER A 8 -4.60 -5.68 1.52
C SER A 8 -5.66 -5.70 2.60
N ASP A 9 -5.45 -4.93 3.67
CA ASP A 9 -6.45 -4.68 4.71
C ASP A 9 -7.04 -5.99 5.27
N LEU A 10 -6.17 -6.99 5.48
CA LEU A 10 -6.58 -8.32 5.92
C LEU A 10 -7.16 -8.30 7.33
N HIS A 11 -6.74 -7.32 8.14
CA HIS A 11 -7.28 -7.06 9.47
C HIS A 11 -7.39 -8.33 10.32
N ASP A 12 -6.32 -9.13 10.37
CA ASP A 12 -6.29 -10.39 11.12
C ASP A 12 -6.59 -10.18 12.62
N GLU A 13 -6.33 -8.99 13.16
CA GLU A 13 -6.72 -8.63 14.53
C GLU A 13 -8.23 -8.67 14.78
N PHE A 14 -9.04 -8.54 13.72
CA PHE A 14 -10.50 -8.64 13.76
C PHE A 14 -11.00 -9.98 13.25
N TRP A 15 -10.45 -10.45 12.14
CA TRP A 15 -10.90 -11.69 11.48
C TRP A 15 -10.37 -12.97 12.15
N GLN A 16 -9.22 -12.88 12.82
CA GLN A 16 -8.51 -14.01 13.46
C GLN A 16 -8.34 -15.22 12.52
N SER A 17 -8.19 -14.93 11.24
CA SER A 17 -8.10 -15.90 10.16
C SER A 17 -7.51 -15.20 8.95
N LEU A 18 -6.49 -15.78 8.33
CA LEU A 18 -5.99 -15.31 7.04
C LEU A 18 -6.87 -15.87 5.92
N PRO A 19 -7.11 -15.11 4.83
CA PRO A 19 -7.80 -15.65 3.68
C PRO A 19 -7.01 -16.79 3.04
N GLU A 20 -7.73 -17.61 2.29
CA GLU A 20 -7.19 -18.71 1.51
C GLU A 20 -7.60 -18.51 0.05
N THR A 21 -6.62 -18.58 -0.85
CA THR A 21 -6.90 -18.64 -2.28
C THR A 21 -7.27 -20.08 -2.64
N THR A 22 -8.21 -20.25 -3.57
CA THR A 22 -8.50 -21.55 -4.20
C THR A 22 -7.37 -21.99 -5.13
N ARG A 23 -6.43 -21.09 -5.46
CA ARG A 23 -5.27 -21.38 -6.29
C ARG A 23 -4.20 -22.13 -5.47
N ALA A 24 -3.83 -23.32 -5.92
CA ALA A 24 -2.71 -24.07 -5.36
C ALA A 24 -1.32 -23.49 -5.76
N GLY A 25 -1.28 -22.39 -6.52
CA GLY A 25 -0.07 -21.75 -7.05
C GLY A 25 -0.37 -20.92 -8.31
N GLY A 26 0.63 -20.74 -9.17
CA GLY A 26 0.48 -20.01 -10.43
C GLY A 26 0.62 -18.50 -10.31
N PHE A 27 1.28 -18.03 -9.25
CA PHE A 27 1.76 -16.68 -9.07
C PHE A 27 3.21 -16.73 -8.56
N ASP A 28 3.99 -15.70 -8.91
CA ASP A 28 5.42 -15.60 -8.60
C ASP A 28 5.67 -14.99 -7.21
N ALA A 29 4.70 -14.25 -6.66
CA ALA A 29 4.75 -13.73 -5.30
C ALA A 29 3.36 -13.31 -4.78
N VAL A 30 3.26 -13.12 -3.47
CA VAL A 30 2.12 -12.48 -2.80
C VAL A 30 2.48 -11.03 -2.46
N LEU A 31 1.59 -10.10 -2.81
CA LEU A 31 1.67 -8.69 -2.46
C LEU A 31 0.70 -8.40 -1.31
N LEU A 32 1.24 -7.83 -0.22
CA LEU A 32 0.49 -7.42 0.96
C LEU A 32 0.57 -5.89 1.11
N ALA A 33 -0.48 -5.19 0.66
CA ALA A 33 -0.51 -3.72 0.58
C ALA A 33 -0.98 -3.03 1.88
N GLY A 34 -0.43 -3.47 3.02
CA GLY A 34 -0.67 -2.88 4.35
C GLY A 34 -1.96 -3.35 5.04
N ASP A 35 -2.09 -2.98 6.31
CA ASP A 35 -3.20 -3.30 7.23
C ASP A 35 -3.48 -4.81 7.32
N ILE A 36 -2.40 -5.58 7.43
CA ILE A 36 -2.45 -7.04 7.59
C ILE A 36 -2.82 -7.39 9.03
N SER A 37 -2.13 -6.76 9.99
CA SER A 37 -2.44 -6.85 11.40
C SER A 37 -1.69 -5.78 12.21
N THR A 38 -2.06 -5.63 13.47
CA THR A 38 -1.40 -4.72 14.42
C THR A 38 -0.27 -5.40 15.22
N ARG A 39 0.60 -4.59 15.85
CA ARG A 39 1.53 -5.01 16.92
C ARG A 39 2.52 -6.12 16.52
N GLY A 40 3.04 -6.06 15.31
CA GLY A 40 4.02 -7.04 14.82
C GLY A 40 3.40 -8.34 14.31
N ARG A 41 2.12 -8.60 14.52
CA ARG A 41 1.47 -9.83 14.03
C ARG A 41 1.44 -9.90 12.50
N HIS A 42 1.49 -8.77 11.81
CA HIS A 42 1.58 -8.71 10.35
C HIS A 42 2.80 -9.46 9.81
N VAL A 43 3.92 -9.46 10.54
CA VAL A 43 5.11 -10.25 10.18
C VAL A 43 4.88 -11.75 10.37
N ASP A 44 4.14 -12.16 11.41
CA ASP A 44 3.74 -13.57 11.59
C ASP A 44 2.78 -14.03 10.50
N CYS A 45 1.82 -13.18 10.12
CA CYS A 45 0.92 -13.42 9.00
C CYS A 45 1.70 -13.63 7.68
N ALA A 46 2.69 -12.77 7.40
CA ALA A 46 3.54 -12.92 6.22
C ALA A 46 4.31 -14.26 6.22
N LEU A 47 4.80 -14.71 7.39
CA LEU A 47 5.43 -16.02 7.52
C LEU A 47 4.47 -17.18 7.27
N LEU A 48 3.24 -17.11 7.79
CA LEU A 48 2.22 -18.14 7.55
C LEU A 48 1.81 -18.21 6.07
N ILE A 49 1.70 -17.06 5.40
CA ILE A 49 1.42 -16.97 3.97
C ILE A 49 2.58 -17.56 3.16
N TRP A 50 3.82 -17.21 3.51
CA TRP A 50 5.00 -17.76 2.87
C TRP A 50 5.09 -19.29 3.06
N ASP A 51 4.83 -19.79 4.27
CA ASP A 51 4.89 -21.22 4.57
C ASP A 51 3.86 -22.02 3.77
N ARG A 52 2.68 -21.41 3.54
CA ARG A 52 1.58 -21.99 2.77
C ARG A 52 1.86 -22.04 1.27
N TYR A 53 2.31 -20.94 0.67
CA TYR A 53 2.39 -20.82 -0.79
C TYR A 53 3.81 -21.00 -1.35
N ARG A 54 4.84 -20.95 -0.51
CA ARG A 54 6.26 -21.15 -0.86
C ARG A 54 6.77 -20.25 -2.00
N VAL A 55 6.19 -19.05 -2.10
CA VAL A 55 6.65 -17.96 -2.97
C VAL A 55 7.01 -16.74 -2.13
N PRO A 56 7.83 -15.80 -2.64
CA PRO A 56 8.13 -14.56 -1.94
C PRO A 56 6.86 -13.83 -1.48
N VAL A 57 6.88 -13.31 -0.26
CA VAL A 57 5.83 -12.44 0.29
C VAL A 57 6.39 -11.04 0.40
N LEU A 58 5.92 -10.13 -0.46
CA LEU A 58 6.30 -8.73 -0.46
C LEU A 58 5.23 -7.97 0.31
N MET A 59 5.64 -7.14 1.25
CA MET A 59 4.69 -6.40 2.09
C MET A 59 5.14 -4.97 2.33
N VAL A 60 4.18 -4.08 2.46
CA VAL A 60 4.36 -2.73 3.04
C VAL A 60 3.58 -2.66 4.34
N ARG A 61 3.94 -1.70 5.19
CA ARG A 61 3.12 -1.35 6.34
C ARG A 61 1.96 -0.48 5.88
N GLY A 62 0.81 -0.68 6.46
CA GLY A 62 -0.27 0.30 6.50
C GLY A 62 -0.25 1.06 7.83
N ASN A 63 -1.35 1.73 8.13
CA ASN A 63 -1.47 2.50 9.36
C ASN A 63 -1.76 1.61 10.58
N HIS A 64 -2.46 0.49 10.41
CA HIS A 64 -2.77 -0.44 11.50
C HIS A 64 -1.55 -1.18 12.04
N GLU A 65 -0.52 -1.42 11.22
CA GLU A 65 0.74 -1.99 11.75
C GLU A 65 1.29 -1.17 12.92
N PHE A 66 1.16 0.16 12.85
CA PHE A 66 1.59 1.12 13.87
C PHE A 66 0.66 1.22 15.09
N TYR A 67 -0.53 0.61 15.06
CA TYR A 67 -1.51 0.77 16.14
C TYR A 67 -1.00 0.20 17.46
N ARG A 68 -1.08 1.06 18.48
CA ARG A 68 -0.61 0.84 19.86
C ARG A 68 0.90 0.60 19.95
N SER A 69 1.65 1.09 18.97
CA SER A 69 3.09 0.99 18.86
C SER A 69 3.72 2.39 18.83
N GLU A 70 5.03 2.44 19.05
CA GLU A 70 5.85 3.58 18.69
C GLU A 70 6.50 3.31 17.32
N ILE A 71 6.58 4.33 16.46
CA ILE A 71 6.95 4.16 15.05
C ILE A 71 8.35 3.54 14.89
N SER A 72 9.37 4.11 15.52
CA SER A 72 10.76 3.69 15.35
C SER A 72 11.03 2.32 15.97
N GLU A 73 10.46 2.05 17.15
CA GLU A 73 10.51 0.74 17.82
C GLU A 73 9.89 -0.35 16.96
N LEU A 74 8.70 -0.12 16.38
CA LEU A 74 8.05 -1.09 15.52
C LEU A 74 8.87 -1.37 14.26
N ILE A 75 9.37 -0.32 13.60
CA ILE A 75 10.18 -0.49 12.38
C ILE A 75 11.43 -1.32 12.66
N ALA A 76 12.11 -1.04 13.78
CA ALA A 76 13.30 -1.79 14.20
C ALA A 76 12.95 -3.27 14.53
N GLU A 77 11.84 -3.49 15.24
CA GLU A 77 11.37 -4.84 15.59
C GLU A 77 11.04 -5.68 14.36
N ASP A 78 10.22 -5.12 13.45
CA ASP A 78 9.83 -5.78 12.21
C ASP A 78 11.05 -6.16 11.38
N THR A 79 11.99 -5.22 11.21
CA THR A 79 13.23 -5.45 10.46
C THR A 79 14.02 -6.63 11.03
N ARG A 80 14.18 -6.65 12.37
CA ARG A 80 14.89 -7.74 13.06
C ARG A 80 14.18 -9.08 12.90
N ARG A 81 12.85 -9.10 13.02
CA ARG A 81 12.05 -10.32 12.93
C ARG A 81 12.04 -10.90 11.52
N VAL A 82 11.83 -10.07 10.51
CA VAL A 82 11.91 -10.47 9.09
C VAL A 82 13.31 -11.02 8.77
N ALA A 83 14.38 -10.32 9.19
CA ALA A 83 15.74 -10.82 8.99
C ALA A 83 15.98 -12.19 9.63
N LYS A 84 15.48 -12.39 10.86
CA LYS A 84 15.57 -13.69 11.56
C LYS A 84 14.78 -14.79 10.82
N MET A 85 13.58 -14.50 10.34
CA MET A 85 12.75 -15.46 9.60
C MET A 85 13.40 -15.83 8.27
N ASN A 86 13.95 -14.85 7.54
CA ASN A 86 14.65 -15.09 6.28
C ASN A 86 15.94 -15.89 6.49
N ALA A 87 16.68 -15.66 7.58
CA ALA A 87 17.82 -16.48 7.96
C ALA A 87 17.43 -17.94 8.26
N ALA A 88 16.17 -18.20 8.61
CA ALA A 88 15.60 -19.54 8.81
C ALA A 88 15.00 -20.14 7.51
N GLY A 89 15.14 -19.46 6.38
CA GLY A 89 14.72 -19.95 5.06
C GLY A 89 13.45 -19.33 4.48
N ALA A 90 12.82 -18.38 5.18
CA ALA A 90 11.71 -17.61 4.63
C ALA A 90 12.14 -16.66 3.50
N ASP A 91 11.20 -16.26 2.64
CA ASP A 91 11.38 -15.14 1.70
C ASP A 91 10.27 -14.11 1.93
N ILE A 92 10.46 -13.29 2.97
CA ILE A 92 9.60 -12.16 3.32
C ILE A 92 10.36 -10.87 3.03
N ARG A 93 9.77 -9.99 2.23
CA ARG A 93 10.40 -8.73 1.79
C ARG A 93 9.53 -7.56 2.24
N LEU A 94 9.88 -7.01 3.40
CA LEU A 94 9.25 -5.82 3.94
C LEU A 94 9.85 -4.57 3.27
N LEU A 95 9.04 -3.90 2.46
CA LEU A 95 9.42 -2.71 1.71
C LEU A 95 9.01 -1.44 2.48
N ASP A 96 9.97 -0.54 2.67
CA ASP A 96 9.80 0.71 3.43
C ASP A 96 10.55 1.82 2.69
N ALA A 97 9.89 2.35 1.65
CA ALA A 97 10.50 3.26 0.69
C ALA A 97 11.70 2.63 -0.06
N THR A 98 11.58 1.34 -0.38
CA THR A 98 12.61 0.54 -1.06
C THR A 98 12.04 -0.24 -2.23
N ALA A 99 12.93 -0.87 -3.02
CA ALA A 99 12.56 -1.72 -4.14
C ALA A 99 13.17 -3.11 -4.03
N THR A 100 12.51 -4.09 -4.63
CA THR A 100 13.02 -5.44 -4.86
C THR A 100 12.65 -5.89 -6.28
N GLU A 101 13.13 -7.07 -6.68
CA GLU A 101 12.80 -7.66 -7.98
C GLU A 101 12.24 -9.07 -7.80
N VAL A 102 11.16 -9.37 -8.52
CA VAL A 102 10.58 -10.70 -8.63
C VAL A 102 10.20 -10.95 -10.08
N ALA A 103 10.65 -12.06 -10.66
CA ALA A 103 10.31 -12.48 -12.02
C ALA A 103 10.54 -11.37 -13.08
N GLY A 104 11.62 -10.60 -12.96
CA GLY A 104 11.97 -9.51 -13.88
C GLY A 104 11.16 -8.22 -13.72
N VAL A 105 10.35 -8.11 -12.66
CA VAL A 105 9.55 -6.92 -12.33
C VAL A 105 10.14 -6.25 -11.10
N ARG A 106 10.41 -4.95 -11.21
CA ARG A 106 10.78 -4.11 -10.06
C ARG A 106 9.50 -3.84 -9.26
N VAL A 107 9.51 -4.19 -7.99
CA VAL A 107 8.44 -3.86 -7.04
C VAL A 107 8.97 -2.81 -6.07
N ILE A 108 8.39 -1.61 -6.12
CA ILE A 108 8.68 -0.51 -5.19
C ILE A 108 7.58 -0.50 -4.12
N GLY A 109 7.97 -0.41 -2.84
CA GLY A 109 7.00 -0.44 -1.73
C GLY A 109 7.24 0.65 -0.70
N ALA A 110 6.16 1.29 -0.26
CA ALA A 110 6.15 2.25 0.84
C ALA A 110 4.79 2.27 1.55
N THR A 111 4.70 2.85 2.75
CA THR A 111 3.37 3.13 3.34
C THR A 111 2.66 4.19 2.53
N LEU A 112 3.42 5.22 2.11
CA LEU A 112 2.97 6.42 1.42
C LEU A 112 1.71 6.97 2.08
N TRP A 113 1.84 7.46 3.31
CA TRP A 113 0.82 8.31 3.95
C TRP A 113 0.38 9.43 2.98
N THR A 114 -0.78 10.05 3.19
CA THR A 114 -1.24 11.11 2.26
C THR A 114 -0.58 12.47 2.53
N ASP A 115 -0.52 13.33 1.51
CA ASP A 115 -0.18 14.76 1.59
C ASP A 115 -1.26 15.63 2.30
N MET A 116 -2.40 15.03 2.65
CA MET A 116 -3.60 15.73 3.15
C MET A 116 -4.07 16.86 2.22
N ASP A 117 -3.79 16.78 0.91
CA ASP A 117 -4.06 17.85 -0.06
C ASP A 117 -5.07 17.46 -1.15
N LEU A 118 -5.96 16.52 -0.85
CA LEU A 118 -6.97 16.07 -1.80
C LEU A 118 -7.96 17.19 -2.19
N TYR A 119 -8.15 18.18 -1.30
CA TYR A 119 -8.99 19.37 -1.52
C TYR A 119 -8.17 20.65 -1.27
N PRO A 120 -7.52 21.18 -2.33
CA PRO A 120 -6.69 22.38 -2.21
C PRO A 120 -7.44 23.56 -1.59
N GLY A 121 -6.79 24.24 -0.64
CA GLY A 121 -7.39 25.37 0.10
C GLY A 121 -8.14 24.99 1.37
N GLU A 122 -8.41 23.70 1.61
CA GLU A 122 -9.11 23.21 2.82
C GLU A 122 -8.15 22.62 3.88
N HIS A 123 -6.83 22.78 3.71
CA HIS A 123 -5.80 22.09 4.53
C HIS A 123 -6.01 22.20 6.04
N ARG A 124 -6.44 23.37 6.55
CA ARG A 124 -6.72 23.54 7.99
C ARG A 124 -7.89 22.67 8.42
N ARG A 125 -9.00 22.69 7.67
CA ARG A 125 -10.18 21.89 8.00
C ARG A 125 -9.89 20.40 7.86
N ILE A 126 -9.15 20.01 6.83
CA ILE A 126 -8.69 18.62 6.65
C ILE A 126 -7.91 18.18 7.88
N ARG A 127 -6.85 18.89 8.28
CA ARG A 127 -6.07 18.54 9.48
C ARG A 127 -6.96 18.39 10.72
N ASP A 128 -7.83 19.37 10.97
CA ASP A 128 -8.74 19.32 12.12
C ASP A 128 -9.70 18.11 12.06
N VAL A 129 -10.17 17.72 10.87
CA VAL A 129 -11.05 16.56 10.67
C VAL A 129 -10.29 15.25 10.85
N LEU A 130 -9.09 15.12 10.28
CA LEU A 130 -8.29 13.90 10.38
C LEU A 130 -7.84 13.66 11.83
N GLU A 131 -7.30 14.67 12.51
CA GLU A 131 -6.82 14.54 13.90
C GLU A 131 -7.93 14.12 14.88
N ARG A 132 -9.18 14.53 14.60
CA ARG A 132 -10.35 14.16 15.42
C ARG A 132 -11.00 12.85 14.98
N GLY A 133 -11.01 12.57 13.68
CA GLY A 133 -11.80 11.48 13.08
C GLY A 133 -11.02 10.18 12.90
N MET A 134 -9.70 10.25 12.73
CA MET A 134 -8.88 9.07 12.44
C MET A 134 -8.22 8.52 13.70
N ARG A 135 -8.20 7.19 13.82
CA ARG A 135 -7.69 6.50 15.02
C ARG A 135 -6.17 6.56 15.13
N ASP A 136 -5.50 6.83 14.02
CA ASP A 136 -4.05 6.94 13.88
C ASP A 136 -3.45 7.90 14.91
N PHE A 137 -4.05 9.08 15.06
CA PHE A 137 -3.60 10.13 15.99
C PHE A 137 -3.80 9.79 17.47
N GLN A 138 -4.59 8.75 17.80
CA GLN A 138 -4.78 8.30 19.18
C GLN A 138 -4.10 6.97 19.48
N MET A 139 -3.80 6.19 18.44
CA MET A 139 -3.30 4.83 18.56
C MET A 139 -1.81 4.73 18.30
N ILE A 140 -1.22 5.68 17.56
CA ILE A 140 0.19 5.67 17.17
C ILE A 140 0.96 6.69 18.02
N ARG A 141 2.16 6.32 18.45
CA ARG A 141 3.12 7.24 19.07
C ARG A 141 4.29 7.52 18.12
N SER A 142 4.64 8.78 17.91
CA SER A 142 5.83 9.15 17.13
C SER A 142 7.12 8.86 17.90
N ASN A 143 7.06 8.92 19.23
CA ASN A 143 8.17 8.59 20.13
C ASN A 143 7.61 8.21 21.52
N PRO A 144 8.45 7.82 22.50
CA PRO A 144 7.97 7.36 23.80
C PRO A 144 7.09 8.35 24.59
N VAL A 145 7.15 9.65 24.29
CA VAL A 145 6.43 10.71 25.03
C VAL A 145 5.37 11.45 24.23
N ARG A 146 5.40 11.36 22.89
CA ARG A 146 4.54 12.16 22.00
C ARG A 146 3.65 11.26 21.13
N GLN A 147 2.36 11.61 21.07
CA GLN A 147 1.40 11.02 20.14
C GLN A 147 1.69 11.44 18.71
N PHE A 148 1.28 10.59 17.76
CA PHE A 148 1.31 10.89 16.35
C PHE A 148 0.50 12.14 16.03
N ALA A 149 1.06 13.02 15.21
CA ALA A 149 0.47 14.30 14.83
C ALA A 149 0.53 14.48 13.31
N ALA A 150 -0.25 15.43 12.77
CA ALA A 150 -0.28 15.67 11.32
C ALA A 150 1.09 16.02 10.74
N ALA A 151 1.99 16.62 11.53
CA ALA A 151 3.36 16.90 11.10
C ALA A 151 4.16 15.62 10.82
N ASP A 152 4.01 14.58 11.65
CA ASP A 152 4.69 13.29 11.44
C ASP A 152 4.14 12.57 10.21
N TRP A 153 2.81 12.59 10.05
CA TRP A 153 2.14 12.05 8.88
C TRP A 153 2.70 12.65 7.59
N LEU A 154 2.80 13.98 7.54
CA LEU A 154 3.33 14.70 6.37
C LEU A 154 4.83 14.44 6.17
N GLU A 155 5.62 14.39 7.24
CA GLU A 155 7.04 14.04 7.15
C GLU A 155 7.24 12.65 6.53
N MET A 156 6.47 11.67 6.98
CA MET A 156 6.51 10.31 6.43
C MET A 156 5.99 10.26 4.98
N HIS A 157 4.93 11.01 4.64
CA HIS A 157 4.47 11.13 3.26
C HIS A 157 5.59 11.62 2.34
N TRP A 158 6.21 12.76 2.65
CA TRP A 158 7.21 13.36 1.77
C TRP A 158 8.45 12.46 1.64
N ARG A 159 8.89 11.83 2.74
CA ARG A 159 9.97 10.84 2.72
C ARG A 159 9.65 9.69 1.76
N ASP A 160 8.46 9.09 1.89
CA ASP A 160 8.05 7.95 1.07
C ASP A 160 7.87 8.36 -0.39
N ARG A 161 7.20 9.50 -0.66
CA ARG A 161 6.97 10.03 -2.01
C ARG A 161 8.30 10.29 -2.73
N ASP A 162 9.24 10.96 -2.06
CA ASP A 162 10.53 11.30 -2.65
C ASP A 162 11.33 10.05 -3.01
N ALA A 163 11.38 9.07 -2.12
CA ALA A 163 12.08 7.81 -2.34
C ALA A 163 11.42 6.96 -3.44
N VAL A 164 10.10 6.82 -3.43
CA VAL A 164 9.35 6.07 -4.47
C VAL A 164 9.60 6.71 -5.83
N PHE A 165 9.54 8.04 -5.94
CA PHE A 165 9.73 8.72 -7.21
C PHE A 165 11.18 8.71 -7.68
N ALA A 166 12.16 8.79 -6.78
CA ALA A 166 13.56 8.58 -7.12
C ALA A 166 13.82 7.17 -7.68
N LEU A 167 13.18 6.14 -7.12
CA LEU A 167 13.27 4.76 -7.61
C LEU A 167 12.57 4.57 -8.96
N LEU A 168 11.47 5.27 -9.21
CA LEU A 168 10.79 5.29 -10.52
C LEU A 168 11.59 6.04 -11.59
N ASP A 169 12.37 7.04 -11.20
CA ASP A 169 13.23 7.81 -12.10
C ASP A 169 14.57 7.10 -12.38
N THR A 170 14.88 6.03 -11.63
CA THR A 170 16.04 5.17 -11.88
C THR A 170 15.75 4.19 -13.01
N PRO A 171 16.55 4.16 -14.10
CA PRO A 171 16.33 3.23 -15.20
C PRO A 171 16.18 1.77 -14.75
N PHE A 172 15.33 1.02 -15.46
CA PHE A 172 15.09 -0.39 -15.27
C PHE A 172 14.69 -1.01 -16.60
N GLU A 173 15.28 -2.14 -16.98
CA GLU A 173 15.00 -2.81 -18.25
C GLU A 173 13.64 -3.51 -18.27
N GLY A 174 13.06 -3.81 -17.09
CA GLY A 174 11.75 -4.46 -16.96
C GLY A 174 10.62 -3.50 -16.62
N GLU A 175 9.46 -4.08 -16.31
CA GLU A 175 8.30 -3.33 -15.84
C GLU A 175 8.41 -2.98 -14.36
N THR A 176 7.82 -1.86 -13.97
CA THR A 176 7.76 -1.44 -12.56
C THR A 176 6.34 -1.52 -12.03
N LEU A 177 6.18 -2.24 -10.92
CA LEU A 177 5.00 -2.25 -10.08
C LEU A 177 5.28 -1.43 -8.81
N VAL A 178 4.33 -0.60 -8.41
CA VAL A 178 4.39 0.14 -7.14
C VAL A 178 3.31 -0.42 -6.21
N MET A 179 3.64 -0.61 -4.94
CA MET A 179 2.71 -1.03 -3.89
C MET A 179 2.77 -0.02 -2.75
N THR A 180 1.67 0.65 -2.49
CA THR A 180 1.52 1.54 -1.34
C THR A 180 0.39 1.09 -0.45
N HIS A 181 0.29 1.62 0.76
CA HIS A 181 -0.92 1.39 1.54
C HIS A 181 -2.01 2.40 1.18
N HIS A 182 -1.73 3.71 1.33
CA HIS A 182 -2.71 4.72 0.94
C HIS A 182 -2.73 4.90 -0.58
N ALA A 183 -3.88 5.35 -1.08
CA ALA A 183 -4.11 5.54 -2.51
C ALA A 183 -3.32 6.76 -3.04
N PRO A 184 -2.56 6.61 -4.15
CA PRO A 184 -1.74 7.69 -4.67
C PRO A 184 -2.53 8.72 -5.51
N VAL A 185 -3.74 8.38 -5.93
CA VAL A 185 -4.56 9.17 -6.87
C VAL A 185 -6.01 9.25 -6.40
N ARG A 186 -6.64 10.40 -6.65
CA ARG A 186 -8.02 10.68 -6.23
C ARG A 186 -9.03 9.74 -6.86
N GLU A 187 -8.73 9.20 -8.02
CA GLU A 187 -9.60 8.30 -8.78
C GLU A 187 -9.88 7.00 -8.02
N LEU A 188 -9.08 6.65 -7.00
CA LEU A 188 -9.33 5.50 -6.14
C LEU A 188 -10.29 5.79 -4.99
N VAL A 189 -10.67 7.04 -4.74
CA VAL A 189 -11.72 7.37 -3.77
C VAL A 189 -13.08 6.99 -4.38
N HIS A 190 -13.82 6.11 -3.71
CA HIS A 190 -15.12 5.69 -4.21
C HIS A 190 -16.12 6.86 -4.22
N PRO A 191 -16.94 7.04 -5.29
CA PRO A 191 -17.89 8.15 -5.37
C PRO A 191 -18.87 8.24 -4.19
N ALA A 192 -19.22 7.12 -3.56
CA ALA A 192 -20.09 7.13 -2.38
C ALA A 192 -19.46 7.83 -1.15
N ARG A 193 -18.12 7.92 -1.08
CA ARG A 193 -17.40 8.68 -0.04
C ARG A 193 -17.60 10.19 -0.21
N MET A 194 -18.00 10.63 -1.41
CA MET A 194 -18.30 12.04 -1.72
C MET A 194 -19.73 12.45 -1.34
N ILE A 195 -20.57 11.51 -0.91
CA ILE A 195 -21.96 11.79 -0.53
C ILE A 195 -22.02 12.13 0.96
N GLY A 196 -22.66 13.26 1.30
CA GLY A 196 -22.93 13.65 2.68
C GLY A 196 -22.31 15.00 3.06
N SER A 197 -21.99 15.17 4.34
CA SER A 197 -21.43 16.42 4.87
C SER A 197 -20.03 16.69 4.31
N MET A 198 -19.65 17.98 4.29
CA MET A 198 -18.28 18.38 3.93
C MET A 198 -17.23 17.67 4.79
N GLU A 199 -17.47 17.52 6.09
CA GLU A 199 -16.56 16.78 6.98
C GLU A 199 -16.34 15.32 6.54
N ARG A 200 -17.42 14.63 6.12
CA ARG A 200 -17.30 13.27 5.58
C ARG A 200 -16.51 13.22 4.27
N GLN A 201 -16.57 14.27 3.46
CA GLN A 201 -15.77 14.36 2.22
C GLN A 201 -14.31 14.65 2.57
N LEU A 202 -14.03 15.59 3.46
CA LEU A 202 -12.67 15.98 3.84
C LEU A 202 -11.88 14.84 4.49
N ILE A 203 -12.54 13.88 5.15
CA ILE A 203 -11.84 12.72 5.72
C ILE A 203 -11.14 11.87 4.65
N THR A 204 -11.59 11.91 3.39
CA THR A 204 -10.95 11.15 2.31
C THR A 204 -9.57 11.67 1.94
N ALA A 205 -9.20 12.88 2.39
CA ALA A 205 -7.82 13.37 2.30
C ALA A 205 -6.86 12.60 3.22
N GLY A 206 -7.37 11.83 4.18
CA GLY A 206 -6.60 10.83 4.92
C GLY A 206 -6.46 9.50 4.16
N PHE A 207 -7.22 9.28 3.08
CA PHE A 207 -7.24 8.01 2.35
C PHE A 207 -6.42 8.04 1.05
N ALA A 208 -6.45 9.17 0.35
CA ALA A 208 -5.82 9.33 -0.94
C ALA A 208 -5.13 10.70 -1.10
N SER A 209 -4.10 10.72 -1.94
CA SER A 209 -3.46 11.93 -2.48
C SER A 209 -3.83 12.12 -3.97
N ASP A 210 -3.43 13.25 -4.57
CA ASP A 210 -3.64 13.55 -6.00
C ASP A 210 -2.32 13.59 -6.79
N LEU A 211 -1.54 12.52 -6.72
CA LEU A 211 -0.20 12.45 -7.32
C LEU A 211 -0.21 12.11 -8.82
N TRP A 212 -1.38 12.10 -9.47
CA TRP A 212 -1.51 11.64 -10.86
C TRP A 212 -0.60 12.41 -11.82
N TRP A 213 -0.47 13.72 -11.63
CA TRP A 213 0.38 14.59 -12.47
C TRP A 213 1.87 14.22 -12.42
N GLU A 214 2.29 13.61 -11.33
CA GLU A 214 3.66 13.15 -11.11
C GLU A 214 3.85 11.70 -11.59
N ILE A 215 2.83 10.86 -11.41
CA ILE A 215 2.84 9.44 -11.81
C ILE A 215 2.75 9.29 -13.33
N ARG A 216 1.88 10.07 -13.99
CA ARG A 216 1.62 9.96 -15.44
C ARG A 216 2.87 10.14 -16.31
N ASN A 217 3.91 10.77 -15.77
CA ASN A 217 5.17 11.05 -16.46
C ASN A 217 6.26 10.00 -16.18
N ARG A 218 5.92 8.87 -15.56
CA ARG A 218 6.86 7.81 -15.18
C ARG A 218 6.43 6.46 -15.74
N ASN A 219 7.38 5.55 -15.87
CA ASN A 219 7.11 4.20 -16.37
C ASN A 219 6.61 3.29 -15.24
N VAL A 220 5.32 3.41 -14.92
CA VAL A 220 4.63 2.52 -13.99
C VAL A 220 3.68 1.61 -14.76
N HIS A 221 3.79 0.31 -14.59
CA HIS A 221 2.85 -0.66 -15.17
C HIS A 221 1.58 -0.77 -14.31
N THR A 222 1.75 -1.10 -13.04
CA THR A 222 0.66 -1.26 -12.07
C THR A 222 0.99 -0.54 -10.76
N TRP A 223 -0.01 0.06 -10.15
CA TRP A 223 0.01 0.56 -8.79
C TRP A 223 -1.00 -0.20 -7.93
N VAL A 224 -0.56 -0.83 -6.86
CA VAL A 224 -1.40 -1.55 -5.90
C VAL A 224 -1.55 -0.70 -4.63
N SER A 225 -2.77 -0.58 -4.10
CA SER A 225 -3.04 0.10 -2.83
C SER A 225 -4.11 -0.60 -1.98
N GLY A 226 -4.25 -0.19 -0.72
CA GLY A 226 -5.28 -0.64 0.22
C GLY A 226 -6.02 0.55 0.85
N HIS A 227 -6.21 0.50 2.17
CA HIS A 227 -6.67 1.55 3.11
C HIS A 227 -8.11 2.04 2.93
N THR A 228 -8.53 2.31 1.70
CA THR A 228 -9.84 2.89 1.38
C THR A 228 -11.00 1.93 1.66
N HIS A 229 -10.72 0.63 1.69
CA HIS A 229 -11.71 -0.46 1.72
C HIS A 229 -12.69 -0.40 0.53
N ASP A 230 -12.30 0.31 -0.52
CA ASP A 230 -13.05 0.50 -1.74
C ASP A 230 -12.28 -0.19 -2.88
N ASN A 231 -12.58 -1.48 -3.11
CA ASN A 231 -11.89 -2.26 -4.12
C ASN A 231 -12.06 -1.65 -5.51
N ALA A 232 -10.97 -1.66 -6.28
CA ALA A 232 -10.90 -0.96 -7.55
C ALA A 232 -9.95 -1.65 -8.53
N ASP A 233 -10.30 -1.58 -9.81
CA ASP A 233 -9.42 -1.92 -10.92
C ASP A 233 -9.63 -0.87 -12.01
N LYS A 234 -8.75 0.11 -12.06
CA LYS A 234 -8.88 1.30 -12.92
C LYS A 234 -7.64 1.48 -13.77
N VAL A 235 -7.79 2.03 -14.97
CA VAL A 235 -6.68 2.32 -15.87
C VAL A 235 -6.70 3.80 -16.24
N LEU A 236 -5.59 4.48 -16.01
CA LEU A 236 -5.38 5.87 -16.42
C LEU A 236 -4.28 5.93 -17.49
N GLN A 237 -4.43 6.83 -18.47
CA GLN A 237 -3.49 6.94 -19.59
C GLN A 237 -2.28 7.81 -19.23
N GLY A 238 -1.11 7.17 -19.05
CA GLY A 238 0.16 7.84 -18.80
C GLY A 238 0.97 8.08 -20.07
N LYS A 239 2.05 8.86 -19.96
CA LYS A 239 2.99 9.19 -21.03
C LYS A 239 3.68 7.96 -21.63
N TYR A 240 4.00 6.97 -20.80
CA TYR A 240 4.71 5.73 -21.20
C TYR A 240 3.75 4.54 -21.41
N GLY A 241 2.44 4.79 -21.45
CA GLY A 241 1.41 3.77 -21.56
C GLY A 241 0.38 3.80 -20.42
N PRO A 242 -0.62 2.91 -20.46
CA PRO A 242 -1.68 2.83 -19.46
C PRO A 242 -1.15 2.36 -18.10
N VAL A 243 -1.42 3.11 -17.04
CA VAL A 243 -1.13 2.72 -15.65
C VAL A 243 -2.37 2.09 -15.05
N ARG A 244 -2.25 0.82 -14.62
CA ARG A 244 -3.34 0.11 -13.91
C ARG A 244 -3.24 0.41 -12.41
N PHE A 245 -4.34 0.77 -11.77
CA PHE A 245 -4.45 0.95 -10.33
C PHE A 245 -5.37 -0.12 -9.78
N VAL A 246 -4.90 -0.87 -8.78
CA VAL A 246 -5.59 -2.03 -8.22
C VAL A 246 -5.68 -1.90 -6.70
N ALA A 247 -6.87 -2.12 -6.14
CA ALA A 247 -7.10 -2.26 -4.71
C ALA A 247 -7.95 -3.50 -4.45
N ASN A 248 -7.51 -4.35 -3.52
CA ASN A 248 -8.19 -5.58 -3.13
C ASN A 248 -8.10 -5.80 -1.62
N ALA A 249 -8.76 -4.89 -0.92
CA ALA A 249 -8.94 -4.88 0.53
C ALA A 249 -9.91 -5.98 0.94
N ARG A 250 -9.60 -6.64 2.06
CA ARG A 250 -10.57 -7.47 2.79
C ARG A 250 -11.51 -6.63 3.66
N GLY A 251 -10.97 -5.56 4.25
CA GLY A 251 -11.71 -4.65 5.11
C GLY A 251 -12.22 -5.32 6.40
N TYR A 252 -13.15 -4.66 7.08
CA TYR A 252 -13.69 -5.16 8.35
C TYR A 252 -14.81 -6.21 8.17
N PRO A 253 -15.02 -7.13 9.13
CA PRO A 253 -16.02 -8.22 9.04
C PRO A 253 -17.46 -7.86 8.67
N LYS A 254 -17.88 -6.62 8.91
CA LYS A 254 -19.26 -6.16 8.68
C LYS A 254 -19.37 -5.05 7.64
N GLU A 255 -18.27 -4.75 6.96
CA GLU A 255 -18.22 -3.65 5.99
C GLU A 255 -18.77 -4.05 4.63
N GLY A 256 -18.74 -5.35 4.30
CA GLY A 256 -19.26 -5.86 3.04
C GLY A 256 -18.38 -5.52 1.83
N VAL A 257 -17.07 -5.38 2.05
CA VAL A 257 -16.08 -5.19 0.97
C VAL A 257 -16.04 -6.43 0.10
N GLU A 258 -16.09 -6.25 -1.22
CA GLU A 258 -16.02 -7.33 -2.21
C GLU A 258 -14.57 -7.78 -2.42
N PHE A 259 -14.02 -8.46 -1.43
CA PHE A 259 -12.67 -9.02 -1.47
C PHE A 259 -12.60 -10.28 -2.34
N ASP A 260 -11.64 -10.31 -3.28
CA ASP A 260 -11.34 -11.50 -4.07
C ASP A 260 -10.05 -12.17 -3.55
N PRO A 261 -10.13 -13.31 -2.83
CA PRO A 261 -8.94 -14.01 -2.35
C PRO A 261 -8.10 -14.60 -3.49
N ASP A 262 -8.64 -14.71 -4.71
CA ASP A 262 -8.01 -15.32 -5.88
C ASP A 262 -7.47 -14.28 -6.89
N LEU A 263 -7.52 -12.99 -6.54
CA LEU A 263 -7.09 -11.90 -7.42
C LEU A 263 -5.59 -11.99 -7.69
N VAL A 264 -5.27 -12.41 -8.92
CA VAL A 264 -3.92 -12.41 -9.46
C VAL A 264 -3.82 -11.37 -10.56
N ILE A 265 -2.90 -10.43 -10.42
CA ILE A 265 -2.56 -9.47 -11.47
C ILE A 265 -1.38 -10.00 -12.29
N GLU A 266 -1.39 -9.71 -13.58
CA GLU A 266 -0.30 -10.04 -14.50
C GLU A 266 0.44 -8.76 -14.88
N VAL A 267 1.77 -8.83 -14.84
CA VAL A 267 2.67 -7.79 -15.34
C VAL A 267 3.31 -8.32 -16.62
N LEU A 268 2.92 -7.69 -17.73
CA LEU A 268 3.36 -8.03 -19.07
C LEU A 268 4.38 -7.00 -19.54
N PRO A 269 5.46 -7.41 -20.21
CA PRO A 269 6.33 -6.46 -20.89
C PRO A 269 5.49 -5.60 -21.83
N ARG A 270 5.60 -4.27 -21.72
CA ARG A 270 5.01 -3.38 -22.70
C ARG A 270 5.74 -3.58 -24.04
N PRO A 271 5.04 -3.58 -25.17
CA PRO A 271 5.69 -3.51 -26.46
C PRO A 271 6.55 -2.24 -26.50
N GLU A 272 7.74 -2.31 -27.09
CA GLU A 272 8.58 -1.12 -27.24
C GLU A 272 7.79 0.00 -27.92
N PRO A 273 7.90 1.25 -27.47
CA PRO A 273 7.25 2.37 -28.15
C PRO A 273 7.67 2.33 -29.62
N SER A 274 6.71 2.33 -30.55
CA SER A 274 7.05 2.50 -31.97
C SER A 274 7.84 3.81 -32.07
N MET A 275 9.09 3.72 -32.51
CA MET A 275 9.82 4.90 -32.97
C MET A 275 9.20 5.33 -34.28
N ASP A 276 8.01 5.92 -34.23
CA ASP A 276 7.46 6.65 -35.35
C ASP A 276 8.23 7.97 -35.44
N ILE A 277 9.14 8.00 -36.42
CA ILE A 277 10.02 9.10 -36.82
C ILE A 277 9.23 10.10 -37.68
#